data_AF-A0A8T2UFK7-F1
#
_entry.id   AF-A0A8T2UFK7-F1
#
_cell.length_a   1.000
_cell.length_b   1.000
_cell.length_c   1.000
_cell.angle_alpha   90.00
_cell.angle_beta   90.00
_cell.angle_gamma   90.00
#
_symmetry.space_group_name_H-M   'P 1'
#
loop_
_entity.id
_entity.type
_entity.pdbx_description
1 polymer ?
#
loop_
_entity_poly.entity_id
_entity_poly.type
_entity_poly.pdbx_seq_one_letter_code
_entity_poly.pdbx_strand_id
1 'polypeptide(L)'
;MGLLPVVGESLQYSRPSGRFLPAAFILDRIKRYGPLFKSHIFGGPTIISTDAKMNQLILQKEGNLFKSSYPRLILSIIGMHNTTEIHGDTHKVVRNVILNAVSRIRDEKVISYISDEIVHRMNAWNGQIVRFQEEATRLSFNLVINQLMGLSNVDDANEVEYLLENIQMLVDGLSCVPLNLPGMTYRRCIQAKRKVIKVLEKLIAKKMCRRATEIHDILDGLLAVEGETPLGKKVNPGWAF
;
A
#
# COMPACT_ATOMS: atom_id res chain seq x y z
N MET A 1 -31.26 -12.13 -18.48
CA MET A 1 -29.95 -12.78 -18.18
C MET A 1 -29.06 -11.74 -17.51
N GLY A 2 -29.26 -11.42 -16.23
CA GLY A 2 -28.70 -12.13 -15.08
C GLY A 2 -27.26 -11.65 -14.84
N LEU A 3 -27.05 -10.66 -13.94
CA LEU A 3 -25.72 -10.12 -13.57
C LEU A 3 -24.83 -11.13 -12.82
N LEU A 4 -25.40 -12.27 -12.42
CA LEU A 4 -24.77 -13.31 -11.60
C LEU A 4 -23.54 -14.01 -12.21
N PRO A 5 -23.43 -14.27 -13.53
CA PRO A 5 -22.24 -14.93 -14.11
C PRO A 5 -20.99 -14.05 -14.01
N VAL A 6 -21.14 -12.73 -14.08
CA VAL A 6 -20.01 -11.79 -14.04
C VAL A 6 -19.63 -11.44 -12.60
N VAL A 7 -20.62 -11.25 -11.72
CA VAL A 7 -20.38 -10.88 -10.33
C VAL A 7 -19.91 -12.08 -9.48
N GLY A 8 -20.35 -13.31 -9.81
CA GLY A 8 -20.00 -14.51 -9.07
C GLY A 8 -20.28 -14.38 -7.57
N GLU A 9 -19.33 -14.79 -6.74
CA GLU A 9 -19.40 -14.68 -5.28
C GLU A 9 -18.77 -13.38 -4.74
N SER A 10 -18.37 -12.44 -5.61
CA SER A 10 -17.61 -11.24 -5.23
C SER A 10 -18.29 -10.39 -4.15
N LEU A 11 -19.62 -10.23 -4.21
CA LEU A 11 -20.36 -9.47 -3.19
C LEU A 11 -20.39 -10.19 -1.84
N GLN A 12 -20.44 -11.53 -1.83
CA GLN A 12 -20.38 -12.30 -0.59
C GLN A 12 -18.96 -12.29 -0.02
N TYR A 13 -17.96 -12.34 -0.90
CA TYR A 13 -16.56 -12.22 -0.55
C TYR A 13 -16.23 -10.84 0.04
N SER A 14 -16.71 -9.75 -0.55
CA SER A 14 -16.43 -8.38 -0.07
C SER A 14 -17.31 -7.93 1.11
N ARG A 15 -18.23 -8.78 1.61
CA ARG A 15 -19.08 -8.40 2.75
C ARG A 15 -18.28 -8.32 4.05
N PRO A 16 -18.36 -7.19 4.77
CA PRO A 16 -17.78 -7.08 6.10
C PRO A 16 -18.27 -8.22 7.00
N SER A 17 -17.33 -9.00 7.53
CA SER A 17 -17.59 -10.18 8.35
C SER A 17 -16.92 -10.03 9.71
N GLY A 18 -17.43 -9.10 10.54
CA GLY A 18 -16.81 -8.77 11.83
C GLY A 18 -15.46 -8.05 11.69
N ARG A 19 -14.54 -8.26 12.65
CA ARG A 19 -13.24 -7.56 12.75
C ARG A 19 -12.23 -7.93 11.66
N PHE A 20 -12.44 -9.00 10.90
CA PHE A 20 -11.54 -9.48 9.86
C PHE A 20 -12.32 -9.77 8.56
N LEU A 21 -12.15 -8.94 7.54
CA LEU A 21 -12.67 -9.23 6.21
C LEU A 21 -11.77 -10.27 5.50
N PRO A 22 -12.30 -11.30 4.80
CA PRO A 22 -13.68 -11.80 4.78
C PRO A 22 -13.81 -13.16 5.51
N ALA A 23 -13.62 -13.16 6.83
CA ALA A 23 -13.50 -14.39 7.61
C ALA A 23 -14.72 -15.32 7.50
N ALA A 24 -15.95 -14.79 7.54
CA ALA A 24 -17.16 -15.63 7.50
C ALA A 24 -17.33 -16.35 6.16
N PHE A 25 -17.13 -15.64 5.03
CA PHE A 25 -17.19 -16.25 3.69
C PHE A 25 -16.19 -17.39 3.57
N ILE A 26 -14.95 -17.15 4.00
CA ILE A 26 -13.86 -18.14 3.91
C ILE A 26 -14.16 -19.36 4.80
N LEU A 27 -14.52 -19.16 6.06
CA LEU A 27 -14.82 -20.26 7.00
C LEU A 27 -15.97 -21.14 6.52
N ASP A 28 -17.02 -20.53 5.97
CA ASP A 28 -18.18 -21.24 5.44
C ASP A 28 -17.81 -22.09 4.19
N ARG A 29 -16.93 -21.58 3.32
CA ARG A 29 -16.43 -22.34 2.16
C ARG A 29 -15.44 -23.44 2.56
N ILE A 30 -14.56 -23.21 3.54
CA ILE A 30 -13.67 -24.24 4.10
C ILE A 30 -14.49 -25.42 4.61
N LYS A 31 -15.57 -25.15 5.37
CA LYS A 31 -16.44 -26.20 5.92
C LYS A 31 -17.10 -27.04 4.83
N ARG A 32 -17.45 -26.44 3.68
CA ARG A 32 -18.15 -27.12 2.58
C ARG A 32 -17.23 -27.81 1.57
N TYR A 33 -16.09 -27.21 1.26
CA TYR A 33 -15.26 -27.60 0.12
C TYR A 33 -13.82 -27.96 0.50
N GLY A 34 -13.44 -27.79 1.77
CA GLY A 34 -12.08 -28.00 2.25
C GLY A 34 -11.18 -26.77 2.09
N PRO A 35 -9.90 -26.88 2.45
CA PRO A 35 -8.96 -25.75 2.51
C PRO A 35 -8.51 -25.24 1.14
N LEU A 36 -8.88 -25.91 0.04
CA LEU A 36 -8.58 -25.50 -1.32
C LEU A 36 -9.85 -25.65 -2.16
N PHE A 37 -10.42 -24.55 -2.64
CA PHE A 37 -11.70 -24.56 -3.33
C PHE A 37 -11.77 -23.57 -4.48
N LYS A 38 -12.66 -23.86 -5.44
CA LYS A 38 -12.94 -23.00 -6.59
C LYS A 38 -14.07 -22.03 -6.25
N SER A 39 -13.98 -20.82 -6.78
CA SER A 39 -14.97 -19.75 -6.69
C SER A 39 -14.92 -18.89 -7.96
N HIS A 40 -15.74 -17.85 -8.01
CA HIS A 40 -15.69 -16.82 -9.06
C HIS A 40 -15.71 -15.44 -8.40
N ILE A 41 -14.55 -14.80 -8.29
CA ILE A 41 -14.35 -13.57 -7.51
C ILE A 41 -13.71 -12.51 -8.41
N PHE A 42 -14.16 -11.27 -8.29
CA PHE A 42 -13.71 -10.11 -9.07
C PHE A 42 -13.77 -10.31 -10.58
N GLY A 43 -14.78 -11.02 -11.07
CA GLY A 43 -15.04 -11.18 -12.49
C GLY A 43 -14.29 -12.33 -13.18
N GLY A 44 -13.62 -13.20 -12.42
CA GLY A 44 -12.97 -14.38 -12.99
C GLY A 44 -13.01 -15.62 -12.10
N PRO A 45 -12.73 -16.80 -12.68
CA PRO A 45 -12.57 -18.04 -11.91
C PRO A 45 -11.37 -17.91 -10.97
N THR A 46 -11.54 -18.31 -9.71
CA THR A 46 -10.55 -18.14 -8.65
C THR A 46 -10.40 -19.42 -7.86
N ILE A 47 -9.17 -19.82 -7.56
CA ILE A 47 -8.88 -20.86 -6.57
C ILE A 47 -8.48 -20.14 -5.28
N ILE A 48 -9.19 -20.42 -4.19
CA ILE A 48 -8.86 -19.91 -2.86
C ILE A 48 -8.16 -21.02 -2.09
N SER A 49 -7.00 -20.69 -1.52
CA SER A 49 -6.19 -21.59 -0.72
C SER A 49 -6.04 -21.07 0.71
N THR A 50 -6.51 -21.86 1.67
CA THR A 50 -6.20 -21.72 3.10
C THR A 50 -5.29 -22.86 3.58
N ASP A 51 -4.72 -23.63 2.65
CA ASP A 51 -3.73 -24.67 2.93
C ASP A 51 -2.32 -24.06 3.01
N ALA A 52 -1.62 -24.31 4.13
CA ALA A 52 -0.33 -23.70 4.38
C ALA A 52 0.76 -24.17 3.40
N LYS A 53 0.75 -25.44 2.98
CA LYS A 53 1.76 -25.98 2.06
C LYS A 53 1.57 -25.42 0.66
N MET A 54 0.33 -25.33 0.20
CA MET A 54 -0.01 -24.69 -1.07
C MET A 54 0.35 -23.22 -1.07
N ASN A 55 0.03 -22.49 0.01
CA ASN A 55 0.38 -21.08 0.14
C ASN A 55 1.91 -20.86 0.12
N GLN A 56 2.67 -21.73 0.79
CA GLN A 56 4.13 -21.71 0.73
C GLN A 56 4.64 -21.96 -0.69
N LEU A 57 4.09 -22.94 -1.41
CA LEU A 57 4.47 -23.24 -2.79
C LEU A 57 4.18 -22.05 -3.72
N ILE A 58 2.99 -21.44 -3.59
CA ILE A 58 2.60 -20.26 -4.37
C ILE A 58 3.62 -19.14 -4.19
N LEU A 59 3.95 -18.81 -2.94
CA LEU A 59 4.90 -17.74 -2.61
C LEU A 59 6.33 -18.06 -3.06
N GLN A 60 6.77 -19.32 -2.97
CA GLN A 60 8.12 -19.74 -3.40
C GLN A 60 8.29 -19.83 -4.92
N LYS A 61 7.19 -19.99 -5.66
CA LYS A 61 7.19 -20.13 -7.14
C LYS A 61 6.69 -18.87 -7.85
N GLU A 62 6.63 -17.74 -7.16
CA GLU A 62 6.36 -16.41 -7.72
C GLU A 62 7.39 -16.06 -8.81
N GLY A 63 6.92 -15.55 -9.94
CA GLY A 63 7.73 -15.27 -11.14
C GLY A 63 8.06 -16.50 -12.00
N ASN A 64 7.63 -17.70 -11.61
CA ASN A 64 7.79 -18.93 -12.40
C ASN A 64 6.42 -19.59 -12.69
N LEU A 65 5.80 -20.20 -11.67
CA LEU A 65 4.48 -20.84 -11.82
C LEU A 65 3.34 -19.90 -11.47
N PHE A 66 3.60 -18.91 -10.62
CA PHE A 66 2.64 -17.92 -10.18
C PHE A 66 3.15 -16.52 -10.46
N LYS A 67 2.21 -15.58 -10.55
CA LYS A 67 2.48 -14.17 -10.68
C LYS A 67 1.43 -13.41 -9.88
N SER A 68 1.89 -12.42 -9.12
CA SER A 68 1.03 -11.43 -8.48
C SER A 68 0.08 -10.82 -9.50
N SER A 69 -1.21 -10.86 -9.19
CA SER A 69 -2.26 -10.32 -10.06
C SER A 69 -3.37 -9.75 -9.20
N TYR A 70 -3.46 -8.42 -9.17
CA TYR A 70 -4.50 -7.73 -8.44
C TYR A 70 -5.70 -7.40 -9.35
N PRO A 71 -6.94 -7.43 -8.82
CA PRO A 71 -8.10 -6.93 -9.53
C PRO A 71 -7.86 -5.51 -10.06
N ARG A 72 -8.34 -5.21 -11.28
CA ARG A 72 -8.21 -3.89 -11.91
C ARG A 72 -8.73 -2.74 -11.03
N LEU A 73 -9.76 -3.02 -10.22
CA LEU A 73 -10.26 -2.08 -9.20
C LEU A 73 -9.11 -1.65 -8.26
N ILE A 74 -8.39 -2.60 -7.68
CA ILE A 74 -7.31 -2.31 -6.74
C ILE A 74 -6.21 -1.53 -7.46
N LEU A 75 -5.79 -1.98 -8.64
CA LEU A 75 -4.76 -1.31 -9.46
C LEU A 75 -5.13 0.13 -9.82
N SER A 76 -6.41 0.40 -10.12
CA SER A 76 -6.85 1.77 -10.41
C SER A 76 -6.66 2.74 -9.23
N ILE A 77 -6.73 2.22 -8.00
CA ILE A 77 -6.55 2.96 -6.75
C ILE A 77 -5.06 3.05 -6.41
N ILE A 78 -4.35 1.92 -6.33
CA ILE A 78 -2.97 1.88 -5.83
C ILE A 78 -1.92 2.29 -6.87
N GLY A 79 -2.26 2.30 -8.16
CA GLY A 79 -1.27 2.52 -9.22
C GLY A 79 -1.20 1.35 -10.20
N MET A 80 -1.00 1.64 -11.49
CA MET A 80 -0.77 0.58 -12.49
C MET A 80 0.71 0.18 -12.53
N HIS A 81 1.59 1.00 -11.96
CA HIS A 81 3.03 0.80 -11.96
C HIS A 81 3.56 0.67 -10.53
N ASN A 82 2.86 -0.16 -9.73
CA ASN A 82 3.21 -0.40 -8.34
C ASN A 82 4.13 -1.63 -8.18
N THR A 83 4.70 -1.79 -6.98
CA THR A 83 5.66 -2.88 -6.67
C THR A 83 5.10 -4.29 -6.88
N THR A 84 3.78 -4.47 -6.87
CA THR A 84 3.12 -5.77 -7.09
C THR A 84 2.90 -6.11 -8.57
N GLU A 85 3.02 -5.13 -9.47
CA GLU A 85 2.84 -5.28 -10.93
C GLU A 85 4.16 -5.17 -11.72
N ILE A 86 5.23 -4.66 -11.10
CA ILE A 86 6.58 -4.75 -11.66
C ILE A 86 7.16 -6.14 -11.38
N HIS A 87 7.91 -6.69 -12.35
CA HIS A 87 8.51 -8.02 -12.25
C HIS A 87 9.95 -8.02 -12.76
N GLY A 88 10.65 -9.14 -12.56
CA GLY A 88 12.01 -9.33 -13.06
C GLY A 88 13.00 -8.37 -12.41
N ASP A 89 13.93 -7.84 -13.21
CA ASP A 89 15.05 -7.05 -12.68
C ASP A 89 14.63 -5.69 -12.13
N THR A 90 13.63 -5.03 -12.73
CA THR A 90 13.06 -3.79 -12.19
C THR A 90 12.50 -4.00 -10.78
N HIS A 91 11.78 -5.11 -10.55
CA HIS A 91 11.30 -5.45 -9.21
C HIS A 91 12.44 -5.70 -8.23
N LYS A 92 13.50 -6.42 -8.63
CA LYS A 92 14.67 -6.67 -7.77
C LYS A 92 15.34 -5.35 -7.35
N VAL A 93 15.52 -4.42 -8.28
CA VAL A 93 16.14 -3.13 -8.02
C VAL A 93 15.31 -2.31 -7.02
N VAL A 94 14.01 -2.12 -7.28
CA VAL A 94 13.12 -1.39 -6.37
C VAL A 94 13.05 -2.06 -4.99
N ARG A 95 12.93 -3.40 -4.97
CA ARG A 95 12.93 -4.17 -3.72
C ARG A 95 14.22 -3.97 -2.92
N ASN A 96 15.38 -3.96 -3.57
CA ASN A 96 16.66 -3.76 -2.89
C ASN A 96 16.75 -2.35 -2.26
N VAL A 97 16.28 -1.31 -2.94
CA VAL A 97 16.21 0.05 -2.37
C VAL A 97 15.36 0.06 -1.10
N ILE A 98 14.15 -0.54 -1.16
CA ILE A 98 13.24 -0.61 -0.02
C ILE A 98 13.88 -1.43 1.13
N LEU A 99 14.45 -2.59 0.84
CA LEU A 99 15.09 -3.44 1.85
C LEU A 99 16.27 -2.75 2.53
N ASN A 100 17.09 -2.02 1.77
CA ASN A 100 18.21 -1.25 2.30
C ASN A 100 17.77 -0.09 3.20
N ALA A 101 16.61 0.51 2.93
CA ALA A 101 16.04 1.52 3.82
C ALA A 101 15.43 0.88 5.06
N VAL A 102 14.69 -0.22 4.91
CA VAL A 102 14.07 -0.95 6.03
C VAL A 102 15.13 -1.56 6.95
N SER A 103 16.28 -1.99 6.43
CA SER A 103 17.37 -2.49 7.27
C SER A 103 17.92 -1.43 8.23
N ARG A 104 17.79 -0.14 7.90
CA ARG A 104 18.19 0.97 8.80
C ARG A 104 17.29 1.11 10.02
N ILE A 105 16.09 0.52 10.02
CA ILE A 105 15.21 0.48 11.21
C ILE A 105 15.87 -0.29 12.37
N ARG A 106 16.81 -1.19 12.06
CA ARG A 106 17.55 -1.94 13.09
C ARG A 106 18.59 -1.10 13.83
N ASP A 107 18.83 0.15 13.41
CA ASP A 107 19.69 1.08 14.11
C ASP A 107 19.09 1.44 15.47
N GLU A 108 19.88 1.30 16.53
CA GLU A 108 19.48 1.63 17.90
C GLU A 108 18.94 3.06 18.04
N LYS A 109 19.45 4.00 17.24
CA LYS A 109 18.96 5.39 17.23
C LYS A 109 17.53 5.49 16.73
N VAL A 110 17.17 4.72 15.69
CA VAL A 110 15.82 4.69 15.15
C VAL A 110 14.86 4.05 16.15
N ILE A 111 15.29 2.97 16.81
CA ILE A 111 14.50 2.31 17.85
C ILE A 111 14.28 3.25 19.04
N SER A 112 15.32 3.94 19.50
CA SER A 112 15.22 4.93 20.59
C SER A 112 14.25 6.05 20.23
N TYR A 113 14.39 6.62 19.03
CA TYR A 113 13.48 7.66 18.54
C TYR A 113 12.01 7.22 18.54
N ILE A 114 11.72 6.01 18.05
CA ILE A 114 10.35 5.46 18.05
C ILE A 114 9.86 5.29 19.50
N SER A 115 10.70 4.78 20.40
CA SER A 115 10.36 4.61 21.82
C SER A 115 10.05 5.94 22.49
N ASP A 116 10.88 6.96 22.26
CA ASP A 116 10.72 8.29 22.83
C ASP A 116 9.42 8.95 22.34
N GLU A 117 9.10 8.82 21.04
CA GLU A 117 7.85 9.34 20.46
C GLU A 117 6.61 8.63 21.05
N ILE A 118 6.67 7.31 21.26
CA ILE A 118 5.59 6.55 21.91
C ILE A 118 5.38 7.05 23.36
N VAL A 119 6.46 7.15 24.13
CA VAL A 119 6.41 7.59 25.53
C VAL A 119 5.88 9.03 25.61
N HIS A 120 6.34 9.91 24.73
CA HIS A 120 5.89 11.30 24.65
C HIS A 120 4.37 11.37 24.45
N ARG A 121 3.82 10.63 23.47
CA ARG A 121 2.38 10.59 23.20
C ARG A 121 1.59 9.99 24.37
N MET A 122 2.06 8.90 24.94
CA MET A 122 1.41 8.25 26.08
C MET A 122 1.35 9.18 27.30
N ASN A 123 2.40 9.95 27.55
CA ASN A 123 2.43 10.95 28.61
C ASN A 123 1.41 12.08 28.37
N ALA A 124 1.22 12.49 27.11
CA ALA A 124 0.22 13.50 26.74
C ALA A 124 -1.23 13.04 26.92
N TRP A 125 -1.49 11.72 26.88
CA TRP A 125 -2.83 11.15 27.08
C TRP A 125 -3.24 11.02 28.54
N ASN A 126 -2.36 11.33 29.49
CA ASN A 126 -2.58 11.02 30.91
C ASN A 126 -3.94 11.55 31.42
N GLY A 127 -4.80 10.62 31.86
CA GLY A 127 -6.14 10.91 32.37
C GLY A 127 -7.20 11.23 31.30
N GLN A 128 -6.89 11.11 30.01
CA GLN A 128 -7.80 11.41 28.91
C GLN A 128 -8.32 10.14 28.21
N ILE A 129 -9.57 10.20 27.74
CA ILE A 129 -10.12 9.18 26.85
C ILE A 129 -9.60 9.45 25.44
N VAL A 130 -8.83 8.51 24.89
CA VAL A 130 -8.22 8.64 23.56
C VAL A 130 -8.75 7.60 22.58
N ARG A 131 -8.84 7.99 21.30
CA ARG A 131 -9.14 7.06 20.20
C ARG A 131 -7.86 6.37 19.77
N PHE A 132 -7.49 5.30 20.49
CA PHE A 132 -6.21 4.62 20.31
C PHE A 132 -5.91 4.23 18.85
N GLN A 133 -6.91 3.81 18.07
CA GLN A 133 -6.72 3.49 16.66
C GLN A 133 -6.26 4.71 15.84
N GLU A 134 -6.84 5.89 16.06
CA GLU A 134 -6.46 7.11 15.35
C GLU A 134 -5.04 7.54 15.74
N GLU A 135 -4.72 7.49 17.03
CA GLU A 135 -3.39 7.79 17.55
C GLU A 135 -2.30 6.85 17.03
N ALA A 136 -2.55 5.53 17.07
CA ALA A 136 -1.63 4.52 16.57
C ALA A 136 -1.45 4.62 15.06
N THR A 137 -2.53 4.93 14.32
CA THR A 137 -2.47 5.14 12.86
C THR A 137 -1.62 6.36 12.53
N ARG A 138 -1.84 7.49 13.22
CA ARG A 138 -1.06 8.72 13.03
C ARG A 138 0.42 8.51 13.34
N LEU A 139 0.75 7.89 14.46
CA LEU A 139 2.13 7.58 14.82
C LEU A 139 2.80 6.71 13.75
N SER A 140 2.17 5.60 13.38
CA SER A 140 2.70 4.67 12.37
C SER A 140 2.88 5.36 11.02
N PHE A 141 1.92 6.20 10.63
CA PHE A 141 1.98 6.97 9.39
C PHE A 141 3.14 7.96 9.40
N ASN A 142 3.32 8.73 10.48
CA ASN A 142 4.41 9.71 10.61
C ASN A 142 5.79 9.03 10.50
N LEU A 143 5.96 7.86 11.12
CA LEU A 143 7.20 7.10 11.02
C LEU A 143 7.46 6.64 9.58
N VAL A 144 6.43 6.07 8.93
CA VAL A 144 6.53 5.57 7.55
C VAL A 144 6.76 6.70 6.56
N ILE A 145 6.06 7.83 6.69
CA ILE A 145 6.16 8.96 5.76
C ILE A 145 7.52 9.66 5.85
N ASN A 146 8.08 9.74 7.07
CA ASN A 146 9.44 10.22 7.28
C ASN A 146 10.46 9.28 6.61
N GLN A 147 10.33 7.96 6.81
CA GLN A 147 11.25 7.01 6.19
C GLN A 147 11.12 6.93 4.65
N LEU A 148 9.91 7.15 4.14
CA LEU A 148 9.65 7.12 2.70
C LEU A 148 10.12 8.39 2.00
N MET A 149 9.89 9.57 2.59
CA MET A 149 9.99 10.86 1.90
C MET A 149 10.77 11.95 2.65
N GLY A 150 11.25 11.66 3.85
CA GLY A 150 11.99 12.61 4.69
C GLY A 150 11.11 13.70 5.30
N LEU A 151 9.80 13.49 5.38
CA LEU A 151 8.85 14.42 5.98
C LEU A 151 8.83 14.23 7.50
N SER A 152 9.68 14.97 8.21
CA SER A 152 9.84 14.89 9.68
C SER A 152 9.74 16.23 10.41
N ASN A 153 9.69 17.36 9.68
CA ASN A 153 9.75 18.67 10.33
C ASN A 153 8.36 19.19 10.68
N VAL A 154 8.30 20.10 11.65
CA VAL A 154 7.06 20.79 12.06
C VAL A 154 6.41 21.49 10.87
N ASP A 155 7.22 22.03 9.95
CA ASP A 155 6.73 22.68 8.72
C ASP A 155 5.99 21.72 7.79
N ASP A 156 6.25 20.41 7.88
CA ASP A 156 5.63 19.37 7.06
C ASP A 156 4.33 18.86 7.70
N ALA A 157 3.98 19.25 8.93
CA ALA A 157 2.86 18.66 9.68
C ALA A 157 1.52 18.72 8.94
N ASN A 158 1.23 19.85 8.28
CA ASN A 158 0.01 20.00 7.48
C ASN A 158 0.03 19.11 6.22
N GLU A 159 1.19 18.93 5.59
CA GLU A 159 1.34 18.07 4.40
C GLU A 159 1.25 16.59 4.78
N VAL A 160 1.79 16.21 5.94
CA VAL A 160 1.67 14.87 6.52
C VAL A 160 0.22 14.53 6.86
N GLU A 161 -0.52 15.39 7.56
CA GLU A 161 -1.93 15.14 7.88
C GLU A 161 -2.77 15.07 6.58
N TYR A 162 -2.50 15.95 5.61
CA TYR A 162 -3.15 15.91 4.30
C TYR A 162 -2.89 14.59 3.56
N LEU A 163 -1.65 14.08 3.59
CA LEU A 163 -1.32 12.78 3.00
C LEU A 163 -2.02 11.65 3.74
N LEU A 164 -2.07 11.68 5.08
CA LEU A 164 -2.76 10.68 5.89
C LEU A 164 -4.23 10.57 5.51
N GLU A 165 -4.95 11.69 5.47
CA GLU A 165 -6.38 11.73 5.12
C GLU A 165 -6.63 11.12 3.73
N ASN A 166 -5.82 11.50 2.74
CA ASN A 166 -6.01 11.03 1.37
C ASN A 166 -5.59 9.56 1.21
N ILE A 167 -4.54 9.10 1.90
CA ILE A 167 -4.13 7.69 1.89
C ILE A 167 -5.17 6.81 2.59
N GLN A 168 -5.75 7.26 3.71
CA GLN A 168 -6.85 6.54 4.37
C GLN A 168 -8.05 6.37 3.42
N MET A 169 -8.40 7.42 2.66
CA MET A 169 -9.43 7.32 1.63
C MET A 169 -9.09 6.30 0.53
N LEU A 170 -7.80 6.11 0.18
CA LEU A 170 -7.39 5.06 -0.76
C LEU A 170 -7.54 3.66 -0.15
N VAL A 171 -7.14 3.48 1.11
CA VAL A 171 -7.25 2.21 1.84
C VAL A 171 -8.71 1.78 1.95
N ASP A 172 -9.60 2.70 2.32
CA ASP A 172 -11.05 2.45 2.39
C ASP A 172 -11.63 2.05 1.02
N GLY A 173 -11.01 2.52 -0.06
CA GLY A 173 -11.36 2.22 -1.43
C GLY A 173 -11.08 0.79 -1.89
N LEU A 174 -10.17 0.06 -1.24
CA LEU A 174 -9.71 -1.25 -1.71
C LEU A 174 -10.82 -2.30 -1.75
N SER A 175 -11.88 -2.11 -0.96
CA SER A 175 -13.05 -3.00 -0.90
C SER A 175 -14.31 -2.42 -1.55
N CYS A 176 -14.23 -1.26 -2.21
CA CYS A 176 -15.40 -0.59 -2.76
C CYS A 176 -15.86 -1.16 -4.11
N VAL A 177 -17.10 -0.86 -4.51
CA VAL A 177 -17.57 -1.17 -5.86
C VAL A 177 -16.98 -0.15 -6.85
N PRO A 178 -16.40 -0.56 -8.00
CA PRO A 178 -15.70 0.31 -8.96
C PRO A 178 -16.66 1.20 -9.78
N LEU A 179 -17.53 1.98 -9.12
CA LEU A 179 -18.51 2.86 -9.76
C LEU A 179 -18.09 4.32 -9.61
N ASN A 180 -17.75 4.95 -10.74
CA ASN A 180 -17.29 6.34 -10.78
C ASN A 180 -18.45 7.35 -10.84
N LEU A 181 -19.35 7.29 -9.87
CA LEU A 181 -20.50 8.20 -9.76
C LEU A 181 -20.29 9.24 -8.65
N PRO A 182 -20.91 10.43 -8.75
CA PRO A 182 -20.91 11.40 -7.65
C PRO A 182 -21.32 10.76 -6.32
N GLY A 183 -20.61 11.07 -5.23
CA GLY A 183 -20.92 10.54 -3.90
C GLY A 183 -20.43 9.11 -3.61
N MET A 184 -19.94 8.37 -4.60
CA MET A 184 -19.44 7.01 -4.39
C MET A 184 -17.98 6.97 -3.92
N THR A 185 -17.65 5.98 -3.10
CA THR A 185 -16.30 5.75 -2.53
C THR A 185 -15.24 5.69 -3.61
N TYR A 186 -15.48 4.95 -4.69
CA TYR A 186 -14.51 4.82 -5.79
C TYR A 186 -14.12 6.18 -6.39
N ARG A 187 -15.09 7.07 -6.66
CA ARG A 187 -14.80 8.41 -7.18
C ARG A 187 -13.96 9.24 -6.20
N ARG A 188 -14.25 9.16 -4.90
CA ARG A 188 -13.44 9.83 -3.86
C ARG A 188 -12.01 9.28 -3.82
N CYS A 189 -11.82 7.97 -4.00
CA CYS A 189 -10.49 7.35 -4.06
C CYS A 189 -9.69 7.87 -5.25
N ILE A 190 -10.28 7.95 -6.44
CA ILE A 190 -9.60 8.50 -7.62
C ILE A 190 -9.21 9.98 -7.42
N GLN A 191 -10.04 10.75 -6.72
CA GLN A 191 -9.70 12.14 -6.35
C GLN A 191 -8.57 12.21 -5.32
N ALA A 192 -8.62 11.38 -4.28
CA ALA A 192 -7.57 11.28 -3.27
C ALA A 192 -6.23 10.87 -3.89
N LYS A 193 -6.24 9.91 -4.82
CA LYS A 193 -5.05 9.47 -5.57
C LYS A 193 -4.41 10.65 -6.28
N ARG A 194 -5.20 11.45 -7.01
CA ARG A 194 -4.68 12.65 -7.71
C ARG A 194 -4.07 13.67 -6.75
N LYS A 195 -4.63 13.83 -5.55
CA LYS A 195 -4.09 14.73 -4.53
C LYS A 195 -2.74 14.22 -4.00
N VAL A 196 -2.65 12.93 -3.68
CA VAL A 196 -1.39 12.28 -3.26
C VAL A 196 -0.32 12.42 -4.33
N ILE A 197 -0.65 12.11 -5.60
CA ILE A 197 0.28 12.25 -6.74
C ILE A 197 0.85 13.65 -6.83
N LYS A 198 0.02 14.70 -6.70
CA LYS A 198 0.50 16.09 -6.75
C LYS A 198 1.51 16.43 -5.65
N VAL A 199 1.29 15.91 -4.44
CA VAL A 199 2.25 16.10 -3.34
C VAL A 199 3.55 15.38 -3.66
N LEU A 200 3.48 14.14 -4.16
CA LEU A 200 4.64 13.35 -4.56
C LEU A 200 5.45 14.03 -5.68
N GLU A 201 4.79 14.54 -6.72
CA GLU A 201 5.44 15.28 -7.82
C GLU A 201 6.21 16.50 -7.30
N LYS A 202 5.61 17.27 -6.39
CA LYS A 202 6.25 18.44 -5.76
C LYS A 202 7.48 18.05 -4.93
N LEU A 203 7.39 16.97 -4.17
CA LEU A 203 8.49 16.47 -3.33
C LEU A 203 9.65 15.93 -4.18
N ILE A 204 9.33 15.17 -5.23
CA ILE A 204 10.32 14.68 -6.22
C ILE A 204 11.04 15.86 -6.85
N ALA A 205 10.32 16.87 -7.34
CA ALA A 205 10.93 18.06 -7.93
C ALA A 205 11.87 18.77 -6.94
N LYS A 206 11.44 18.96 -5.69
CA LYS A 206 12.25 19.57 -4.63
C LYS A 206 13.54 18.79 -4.35
N LYS A 207 13.48 17.46 -4.32
CA LYS A 207 14.64 16.58 -4.09
C LYS A 207 15.59 16.54 -5.29
N MET A 208 15.07 16.44 -6.51
CA MET A 208 15.87 16.49 -7.74
C MET A 208 16.66 17.81 -7.88
N CYS A 209 16.08 18.95 -7.48
CA CYS A 209 16.77 20.25 -7.50
C CYS A 209 17.94 20.33 -6.50
N ARG A 210 17.87 19.60 -5.38
CA ARG A 210 18.89 19.65 -4.32
C ARG A 210 20.15 18.84 -4.63
N ARG A 211 20.12 17.93 -5.62
CA ARG A 211 21.22 16.99 -5.96
C ARG A 211 21.90 16.44 -4.70
N ALA A 212 21.10 15.82 -3.82
CA ALA A 212 21.63 15.24 -2.59
C ALA A 212 22.69 14.18 -2.94
N THR A 213 23.87 14.30 -2.35
CA THR A 213 24.97 13.33 -2.49
C THR A 213 24.77 12.13 -1.57
N GLU A 214 23.86 12.22 -0.60
CA GLU A 214 23.57 11.21 0.40
C GLU A 214 22.11 10.74 0.29
N ILE A 215 21.90 9.43 0.48
CA ILE A 215 20.58 8.80 0.51
C ILE A 215 20.06 8.83 1.95
N HIS A 216 19.10 9.71 2.22
CA HIS A 216 18.50 9.88 3.55
C HIS A 216 17.20 9.09 3.72
N ASP A 217 16.43 8.93 2.65
CA ASP A 217 15.15 8.19 2.65
C ASP A 217 14.97 7.31 1.41
N ILE A 218 13.86 6.55 1.37
CA ILE A 218 13.56 5.64 0.26
C ILE A 218 13.43 6.40 -1.05
N LEU A 219 12.81 7.58 -1.04
CA LEU A 219 12.62 8.38 -2.25
C LEU A 219 13.97 8.81 -2.83
N ASP A 220 14.93 9.23 -2.02
CA ASP A 220 16.30 9.51 -2.48
C ASP A 220 16.95 8.28 -3.14
N GLY A 221 16.78 7.10 -2.53
CA GLY A 221 17.31 5.84 -3.07
C GLY A 221 16.68 5.46 -4.41
N LEU A 222 15.38 5.71 -4.59
CA LEU A 222 14.69 5.47 -5.86
C LEU A 222 15.16 6.45 -6.96
N LEU A 223 15.35 7.72 -6.61
CA LEU A 223 15.85 8.75 -7.54
C LEU A 223 17.30 8.50 -7.96
N ALA A 224 18.15 7.97 -7.07
CA ALA A 224 19.53 7.63 -7.38
C ALA A 224 19.62 6.51 -8.43
N VAL A 225 18.80 5.46 -8.28
CA VAL A 225 18.72 4.34 -9.24
C VAL A 225 18.27 4.79 -10.62
N GLU A 226 17.31 5.74 -10.69
CA GLU A 226 16.83 6.27 -11.97
C GLU A 226 17.96 6.94 -12.76
N GLY A 227 18.87 7.65 -12.08
CA GLY A 227 20.03 8.31 -12.68
C GLY A 227 21.13 7.40 -13.22
N GLU A 228 21.19 6.12 -12.79
CA GLU A 228 22.24 5.15 -13.16
C GLU A 228 21.83 4.18 -14.28
N THR A 229 20.60 4.25 -14.79
CA THR A 229 20.16 3.36 -15.88
C THR A 229 20.66 3.85 -17.25
N PRO A 230 21.06 2.95 -18.20
CA PRO A 230 21.49 3.33 -19.56
C PRO A 230 20.39 3.95 -20.44
N LEU A 231 19.23 4.28 -19.88
CA LEU A 231 18.13 4.93 -20.56
C LEU A 231 18.13 6.41 -20.19
N GLY A 232 19.14 7.13 -20.71
CA GLY A 232 19.12 8.59 -20.89
C GLY A 232 18.03 9.08 -21.87
N LYS A 233 16.87 8.42 -21.88
CA LYS A 233 15.63 8.91 -22.47
C LYS A 233 14.79 9.37 -21.30
N LYS A 234 14.30 10.61 -21.33
CA LYS A 234 13.22 11.11 -20.47
C LYS A 234 12.13 10.04 -20.40
N VAL A 235 12.16 9.21 -19.37
CA VAL A 235 11.08 8.29 -19.10
C VAL A 235 10.03 9.18 -18.47
N ASN A 236 8.97 9.44 -19.24
CA ASN A 236 7.76 10.09 -18.75
C ASN A 236 7.43 9.49 -17.37
N PRO A 237 7.20 10.30 -16.31
CA PRO A 237 7.06 9.84 -14.92
C PRO A 237 5.88 8.89 -14.65
N GLY A 238 5.24 8.36 -15.68
CA GLY A 238 4.12 7.43 -15.60
C GLY A 238 4.43 6.09 -14.93
N TRP A 239 5.69 5.76 -14.62
CA TRP A 239 6.04 4.56 -13.84
C TRP A 239 6.18 4.82 -12.33
N ALA A 240 6.10 6.08 -11.88
CA ALA A 240 6.12 6.42 -10.46
C ALA A 240 4.74 6.27 -9.77
N PHE A 241 3.68 5.84 -10.50
CA PHE A 241 2.31 5.69 -9.96
C PHE A 241 1.54 4.48 -10.55
#